data_AF-A0A842KGQ3-F1
#
_entry.id   AF-A0A842KGQ3-F1
#
_cell.length_a   1.000
_cell.length_b   1.000
_cell.length_c   1.000
_cell.angle_alpha   90.00
_cell.angle_beta   90.00
_cell.angle_gamma   90.00
#
_symmetry.space_group_name_H-M   'P 1'
#
loop_
_entity.id
_entity.type
_entity.pdbx_description
1 polymer ?
#
loop_
_entity_poly.entity_id
_entity_poly.type
_entity_poly.pdbx_seq_one_letter_code
_entity_poly.pdbx_strand_id
1 'polypeptide(L)'
;MEKEKGGEKTRKRGTSAERIARRIIEGKGFSIIATNYKINSKGENIAEIDIVAEKNNEKYAIEVKSGRANLTTVRQAYANAKLANLKPMIICKKCDDATKIAAKELGVEIVEFSEYYLLLEPEEIESIVKKCMEEIMEEYGFLNSPVIDDETLKFLKTISQSKNFEEASKIFKLNEEEMGKRIAELSKKGILPKRSLSYSDLKRCCVNIISRNEIYRRIEKIEETLEEIKNILKNQ
;
A
#
# COMPACT_ATOMS: atom_id res chain seq x y z
N MET A 1 -6.58 29.06 21.36
CA MET A 1 -5.59 28.21 20.65
C MET A 1 -6.16 26.80 20.59
N GLU A 2 -6.86 26.46 19.52
CA GLU A 2 -7.07 25.06 19.12
C GLU A 2 -7.02 25.03 17.60
N LYS A 3 -5.90 24.56 17.05
CA LYS A 3 -5.67 24.38 15.62
C LYS A 3 -5.67 22.89 15.28
N GLU A 4 -6.41 22.59 14.21
CA GLU A 4 -6.00 21.70 13.13
C GLU A 4 -5.68 20.24 13.48
N LYS A 5 -6.72 19.39 13.52
CA LYS A 5 -6.60 17.94 13.22
C LYS A 5 -7.54 17.46 12.08
N GLY A 6 -8.34 18.36 11.47
CA GLY A 6 -9.32 18.02 10.43
C GLY A 6 -8.81 18.06 8.98
N GLY A 7 -7.68 18.72 8.71
CA GLY A 7 -7.19 18.97 7.34
C GLY A 7 -6.49 17.77 6.68
N GLU A 8 -5.69 17.02 7.44
CA GLU A 8 -4.80 16.00 6.87
C GLU A 8 -5.55 14.73 6.41
N LYS A 9 -6.58 14.33 7.17
CA LYS A 9 -7.43 13.15 6.88
C LYS A 9 -8.32 13.39 5.65
N THR A 10 -8.77 14.62 5.45
CA THR A 10 -9.61 15.05 4.32
C THR A 10 -8.79 15.12 3.04
N ARG A 11 -7.56 15.64 3.11
CA ARG A 11 -6.63 15.72 1.97
C ARG A 11 -6.21 14.33 1.47
N LYS A 12 -5.85 13.41 2.39
CA LYS A 12 -5.51 12.00 2.05
C LYS A 12 -6.67 11.24 1.39
N ARG A 13 -7.93 11.51 1.79
CA ARG A 13 -9.13 10.93 1.18
C ARG A 13 -9.37 11.43 -0.26
N GLY A 14 -9.17 12.72 -0.51
CA GLY A 14 -9.29 13.32 -1.85
C GLY A 14 -8.32 12.70 -2.86
N THR A 15 -7.03 12.63 -2.49
CA THR A 15 -5.98 12.06 -3.37
C THR A 15 -6.20 10.57 -3.68
N SER A 16 -6.78 9.80 -2.74
CA SER A 16 -7.12 8.41 -3.00
C SER A 16 -8.31 8.26 -3.94
N ALA A 17 -9.33 9.12 -3.79
CA ALA A 17 -10.50 9.10 -4.66
C ALA A 17 -10.14 9.47 -6.11
N GLU A 18 -9.30 10.49 -6.32
CA GLU A 18 -8.80 10.88 -7.65
C GLU A 18 -7.99 9.76 -8.32
N ARG A 19 -7.16 9.04 -7.56
CA ARG A 19 -6.39 7.91 -8.08
C ARG A 19 -7.28 6.75 -8.50
N ILE A 20 -8.35 6.45 -7.74
CA ILE A 20 -9.33 5.42 -8.10
C ILE A 20 -10.13 5.86 -9.34
N ALA A 21 -10.58 7.11 -9.35
CA ALA A 21 -11.32 7.71 -10.46
C ALA A 21 -10.56 7.60 -11.79
N ARG A 22 -9.25 7.90 -11.79
CA ARG A 22 -8.38 7.74 -12.98
C ARG A 22 -8.41 6.32 -13.53
N ARG A 23 -8.21 5.31 -12.67
CA ARG A 23 -8.22 3.90 -13.10
C ARG A 23 -9.56 3.48 -13.68
N ILE A 24 -10.66 3.98 -13.11
CA ILE A 24 -12.01 3.67 -13.59
C ILE A 24 -12.24 4.20 -15.00
N ILE A 25 -11.89 5.46 -15.27
CA ILE A 25 -12.08 6.04 -16.60
C ILE A 25 -11.09 5.49 -17.63
N GLU A 26 -9.85 5.19 -17.23
CA GLU A 26 -8.89 4.47 -18.08
C GLU A 26 -9.48 3.10 -18.49
N GLY A 27 -10.08 2.37 -17.55
CA GLY A 27 -10.80 1.12 -17.83
C GLY A 27 -12.02 1.28 -18.75
N LYS A 28 -12.64 2.47 -18.79
CA LYS A 28 -13.70 2.82 -19.76
C LYS A 28 -13.14 3.27 -21.12
N GLY A 29 -11.82 3.21 -21.35
CA GLY A 29 -11.17 3.59 -22.60
C GLY A 29 -10.88 5.09 -22.74
N PHE A 30 -10.84 5.85 -21.64
CA PHE A 30 -10.37 7.23 -21.66
C PHE A 30 -8.85 7.29 -21.53
N SER A 31 -8.23 8.27 -22.18
CA SER A 31 -6.82 8.63 -21.99
C SER A 31 -6.73 9.87 -21.09
N ILE A 32 -5.93 9.82 -20.03
CA ILE A 32 -5.73 10.95 -19.12
C ILE A 32 -4.82 11.99 -19.78
N ILE A 33 -5.30 13.23 -19.92
CA ILE A 33 -4.55 14.34 -20.50
C ILE A 33 -3.85 15.17 -19.42
N ALA A 34 -4.58 15.47 -18.33
CA ALA A 34 -4.05 16.26 -17.21
C ALA A 34 -4.77 15.93 -15.91
N THR A 35 -4.12 16.23 -14.79
CA THR A 35 -4.70 16.18 -13.44
C THR A 35 -4.47 17.52 -12.75
N ASN A 36 -5.39 17.97 -11.88
CA ASN A 36 -5.33 19.27 -11.21
C ASN A 36 -5.15 20.43 -12.20
N TYR A 37 -5.94 20.40 -13.27
CA TYR A 37 -5.85 21.35 -14.37
C TYR A 37 -6.44 22.70 -13.94
N LYS A 38 -5.59 23.73 -13.93
CA LYS A 38 -5.99 25.09 -13.57
C LYS A 38 -6.40 25.88 -14.80
N ILE A 39 -7.56 26.51 -14.72
CA ILE A 39 -8.08 27.41 -15.75
C ILE A 39 -7.69 28.83 -15.34
N ASN A 40 -6.82 29.45 -16.13
CA ASN A 40 -6.37 30.82 -15.89
C ASN A 40 -7.04 31.80 -16.85
N SER A 41 -7.49 32.95 -16.34
CA SER A 41 -7.96 34.08 -17.14
C SER A 41 -7.34 35.36 -16.62
N LYS A 42 -6.70 36.13 -17.50
CA LYS A 42 -6.03 37.41 -17.17
C LYS A 42 -5.04 37.32 -15.99
N GLY A 43 -4.37 36.18 -15.81
CA GLY A 43 -3.40 35.96 -14.74
C GLY A 43 -3.99 35.46 -13.42
N GLU A 44 -5.32 35.34 -13.30
CA GLU A 44 -5.99 34.76 -12.14
C GLU A 44 -6.45 33.34 -12.41
N ASN A 45 -6.32 32.45 -11.41
CA ASN A 45 -6.88 31.11 -11.45
C ASN A 45 -8.37 31.19 -11.14
N ILE A 46 -9.21 30.93 -12.15
CA ILE A 46 -10.66 31.08 -12.05
C ILE A 46 -11.39 29.78 -11.73
N ALA A 47 -10.75 28.63 -12.01
CA ALA A 47 -11.33 27.31 -11.74
C ALA A 47 -10.27 26.20 -11.82
N GLU A 48 -10.55 25.08 -11.18
CA GLU A 48 -9.73 23.88 -11.22
C GLU A 48 -10.58 22.68 -11.64
N ILE A 49 -9.98 21.79 -12.43
CA ILE A 49 -10.57 20.52 -12.87
C ILE A 49 -9.68 19.40 -12.36
N ASP A 50 -10.25 18.45 -11.62
CA ASP A 50 -9.49 17.35 -11.02
C ASP A 50 -8.81 16.49 -12.09
N ILE A 51 -9.54 16.13 -13.15
CA ILE A 51 -9.02 15.31 -14.25
C ILE A 51 -9.54 15.83 -15.60
N VAL A 52 -8.64 15.98 -16.56
CA VAL A 52 -8.98 16.15 -17.98
C VAL A 52 -8.66 14.85 -18.70
N ALA A 53 -9.64 14.29 -19.41
CA ALA A 53 -9.48 13.02 -20.12
C ALA A 53 -10.10 13.08 -21.52
N GLU A 54 -9.67 12.19 -22.40
CA GLU A 54 -10.12 12.12 -23.79
C GLU A 54 -10.60 10.71 -24.15
N LYS A 55 -11.74 10.62 -24.83
CA LYS A 55 -12.25 9.36 -25.40
C LYS A 55 -12.98 9.67 -26.71
N ASN A 56 -12.72 8.88 -27.75
CA ASN A 56 -13.35 9.05 -29.08
C ASN A 56 -13.23 10.50 -29.62
N ASN A 57 -12.06 11.13 -29.46
CA ASN A 57 -11.79 12.55 -29.81
C ASN A 57 -12.63 13.58 -29.05
N GLU A 58 -13.32 13.19 -27.98
CA GLU A 58 -14.05 14.09 -27.10
C GLU A 58 -13.29 14.26 -25.79
N LYS A 59 -13.12 15.52 -25.36
CA LYS A 59 -12.43 15.86 -24.12
C LYS A 59 -13.42 16.19 -23.02
N TYR A 60 -13.14 15.65 -21.84
CA TYR A 60 -13.98 15.71 -20.68
C TYR A 60 -13.27 16.42 -19.53
N ALA A 61 -14.01 17.27 -18.82
CA ALA A 61 -13.64 17.84 -17.53
C ALA A 61 -14.35 17.01 -16.45
N ILE A 62 -13.56 16.32 -15.64
CA ILE A 62 -14.06 15.34 -14.68
C ILE A 62 -13.84 15.87 -13.27
N GLU A 63 -14.93 16.05 -12.53
CA GLU A 63 -14.93 16.35 -11.09
C GLU A 63 -15.06 15.05 -10.29
N VAL A 64 -14.21 14.86 -9.29
CA VAL A 64 -14.18 13.66 -8.45
C VAL A 64 -14.69 13.98 -7.05
N LYS A 65 -15.78 13.30 -6.65
CA LYS A 65 -16.27 13.35 -5.27
C LYS A 65 -16.09 12.00 -4.58
N SER A 66 -15.31 11.98 -3.50
CA SER A 66 -15.14 10.80 -2.64
C SER A 66 -16.44 10.35 -1.95
N GLY A 67 -17.44 11.23 -1.88
CA GLY A 67 -18.74 11.01 -1.23
C GLY A 67 -19.90 11.05 -2.20
N ARG A 68 -21.09 11.43 -1.70
CA ARG A 68 -22.26 11.63 -2.56
C ARG A 68 -22.13 12.91 -3.37
N ALA A 69 -22.50 12.88 -4.65
CA ALA A 69 -22.69 14.10 -5.41
C ALA A 69 -24.05 14.72 -5.07
N ASN A 70 -24.10 16.05 -5.14
CA ASN A 70 -25.30 16.87 -4.94
C ASN A 70 -25.42 17.90 -6.06
N LEU A 71 -26.50 18.68 -6.04
CA LEU A 71 -26.74 19.78 -6.99
C LEU A 71 -25.56 20.76 -7.12
N THR A 72 -24.88 21.09 -6.02
CA THR A 72 -23.70 21.97 -6.06
C THR A 72 -22.56 21.36 -6.87
N THR A 73 -22.33 20.05 -6.72
CA THR A 73 -21.31 19.32 -7.50
C THR A 73 -21.64 19.35 -8.99
N VAL A 74 -22.90 19.16 -9.37
CA VAL A 74 -23.38 19.24 -10.75
C VAL A 74 -23.11 20.63 -11.35
N ARG A 75 -23.50 21.68 -10.63
CA ARG A 75 -23.28 23.07 -11.06
C ARG A 75 -21.79 23.39 -11.20
N GLN A 76 -20.96 22.93 -10.27
CA GLN A 76 -19.51 23.13 -10.30
C GLN A 76 -18.88 22.43 -11.51
N ALA A 77 -19.18 21.14 -11.72
CA ALA A 77 -18.68 20.38 -12.85
C ALA A 77 -19.09 21.02 -14.19
N TYR A 78 -20.36 21.41 -14.32
CA TYR A 78 -20.86 22.12 -15.50
C TYR A 78 -20.14 23.44 -15.74
N ALA A 79 -20.03 24.30 -14.71
CA ALA A 79 -19.42 25.61 -14.83
C ALA A 79 -17.93 25.51 -15.21
N ASN A 80 -17.17 24.64 -14.53
CA ASN A 80 -15.75 24.45 -14.78
C ASN A 80 -15.50 23.86 -16.17
N ALA A 81 -16.29 22.86 -16.57
CA ALA A 81 -16.20 22.28 -17.91
C ALA A 81 -16.50 23.32 -19.01
N LYS A 82 -17.51 24.17 -18.80
CA LYS A 82 -17.86 25.24 -19.72
C LYS A 82 -16.74 26.28 -19.86
N LEU A 83 -16.09 26.65 -18.75
CA LEU A 83 -14.94 27.56 -18.76
C LEU A 83 -13.75 27.00 -19.56
N ALA A 84 -13.58 25.67 -19.59
CA ALA A 84 -12.53 24.99 -20.34
C ALA A 84 -12.96 24.52 -21.75
N ASN A 85 -14.23 24.73 -22.15
CA ASN A 85 -14.82 24.18 -23.38
C ASN A 85 -14.69 22.63 -23.49
N LEU A 86 -14.98 21.94 -22.38
CA LEU A 86 -14.92 20.48 -22.26
C LEU A 86 -16.29 19.89 -21.90
N LYS A 87 -16.49 18.60 -22.12
CA LYS A 87 -17.71 17.89 -21.67
C LYS A 87 -17.67 17.64 -20.16
N PRO A 88 -18.72 18.00 -19.39
CA PRO A 88 -18.72 17.80 -17.94
C PRO A 88 -19.00 16.34 -17.57
N MET A 89 -18.23 15.81 -16.62
CA MET A 89 -18.46 14.50 -16.00
C MET A 89 -18.21 14.57 -14.50
N ILE A 90 -18.96 13.79 -13.73
CA ILE A 90 -18.78 13.60 -12.30
C ILE A 90 -18.54 12.14 -12.01
N ILE A 91 -17.52 11.85 -11.20
CA ILE A 91 -17.31 10.55 -10.60
C ILE A 91 -17.59 10.66 -9.12
N CYS A 92 -18.59 9.94 -8.60
CA CYS A 92 -18.98 10.03 -7.19
C CYS A 92 -19.44 8.69 -6.61
N LYS A 93 -19.59 8.57 -5.29
CA LYS A 93 -20.05 7.30 -4.68
C LYS A 93 -21.49 6.95 -5.03
N LYS A 94 -22.36 7.95 -4.98
CA LYS A 94 -23.81 7.85 -5.21
C LYS A 94 -24.39 9.25 -5.36
N CYS A 95 -25.53 9.41 -6.00
CA CYS A 95 -26.34 10.61 -5.99
C CYS A 95 -27.83 10.27 -5.85
N ASP A 96 -28.63 11.25 -5.46
CA ASP A 96 -30.09 11.11 -5.41
C ASP A 96 -30.73 11.38 -6.78
N ASP A 97 -32.00 10.99 -6.93
CA ASP A 97 -32.70 11.12 -8.22
C ASP A 97 -32.82 12.58 -8.66
N ALA A 98 -33.00 13.52 -7.73
CA ALA A 98 -33.04 14.94 -8.02
C ALA A 98 -31.73 15.44 -8.64
N THR A 99 -30.58 14.98 -8.12
CA THR A 99 -29.25 15.28 -8.66
C THR A 99 -29.05 14.63 -10.02
N LYS A 100 -29.52 13.39 -10.22
CA LYS A 100 -29.48 12.70 -11.54
C LYS A 100 -30.28 13.47 -12.59
N ILE A 101 -31.48 13.92 -12.24
CA ILE A 101 -32.33 14.73 -13.12
C ILE A 101 -31.61 16.04 -13.48
N ALA A 102 -31.10 16.76 -12.49
CA ALA A 102 -30.39 18.02 -12.73
C ALA A 102 -29.14 17.85 -13.60
N ALA A 103 -28.38 16.76 -13.38
CA ALA A 103 -27.21 16.46 -14.21
C ALA A 103 -27.60 16.16 -15.65
N LYS A 104 -28.68 15.40 -15.87
CA LYS A 104 -29.21 15.14 -17.21
C LYS A 104 -29.61 16.43 -17.93
N GLU A 105 -30.34 17.32 -17.27
CA GLU A 105 -30.76 18.62 -17.83
C GLU A 105 -29.56 19.52 -18.18
N LEU A 106 -28.48 19.44 -17.41
CA LEU A 106 -27.26 20.21 -17.64
C LEU A 106 -26.25 19.50 -18.56
N GLY A 107 -26.56 18.31 -19.06
CA GLY A 107 -25.67 17.50 -19.90
C GLY A 107 -24.41 17.01 -19.17
N VAL A 108 -24.47 16.86 -17.85
CA VAL A 108 -23.38 16.36 -17.00
C VAL A 108 -23.48 14.85 -16.89
N GLU A 109 -22.46 14.13 -17.36
CA GLU A 109 -22.37 12.68 -17.22
C GLU A 109 -22.06 12.32 -15.76
N ILE A 110 -22.79 11.37 -15.17
CA ILE A 110 -22.52 10.85 -13.83
C ILE A 110 -22.04 9.41 -13.92
N VAL A 111 -20.91 9.13 -13.29
CA VAL A 111 -20.38 7.79 -13.07
C VAL A 111 -20.39 7.51 -11.56
N GLU A 112 -21.27 6.62 -11.10
CA GLU A 112 -21.35 6.26 -9.69
C GLU A 112 -20.39 5.11 -9.36
N PHE A 113 -19.60 5.23 -8.28
CA PHE A 113 -18.86 4.11 -7.74
C PHE A 113 -19.81 2.99 -7.32
N SER A 114 -21.09 3.21 -7.00
CA SER A 114 -21.98 2.08 -6.67
C SER A 114 -22.27 1.13 -7.85
N GLU A 115 -22.04 1.55 -9.10
CA GLU A 115 -22.01 0.63 -10.25
C GLU A 115 -20.74 -0.24 -10.26
N TYR A 116 -19.71 0.22 -9.55
CA TYR A 116 -18.50 -0.50 -9.20
C TYR A 116 -18.67 -1.02 -7.77
N TYR A 117 -19.37 -2.15 -7.61
CA TYR A 117 -19.33 -2.95 -6.38
C TYR A 117 -17.98 -2.75 -5.71
N LEU A 118 -18.02 -2.35 -4.43
CA LEU A 118 -16.86 -2.27 -3.55
C LEU A 118 -15.79 -3.19 -4.11
N LEU A 119 -14.66 -2.65 -4.58
CA LEU A 119 -13.60 -3.44 -5.22
C LEU A 119 -13.08 -4.59 -4.35
N LEU A 120 -13.58 -4.71 -3.12
CA LEU A 120 -13.34 -5.76 -2.14
C LEU A 120 -14.63 -6.01 -1.33
N GLU A 121 -15.12 -7.25 -1.31
CA GLU A 121 -16.10 -7.69 -0.31
C GLU A 121 -15.53 -7.52 1.12
N PRO A 122 -16.36 -7.37 2.18
CA PRO A 122 -15.88 -7.23 3.55
C PRO A 122 -14.83 -8.28 3.95
N GLU A 123 -14.99 -9.50 3.47
CA GLU A 123 -14.07 -10.63 3.67
C GLU A 123 -12.72 -10.41 2.98
N GLU A 124 -12.71 -9.77 1.81
CA GLU A 124 -11.49 -9.43 1.09
C GLU A 124 -10.74 -8.27 1.77
N ILE A 125 -11.47 -7.31 2.35
CA ILE A 125 -10.88 -6.24 3.17
C ILE A 125 -10.26 -6.83 4.44
N GLU A 126 -10.97 -7.73 5.14
CA GLU A 126 -10.44 -8.44 6.31
C GLU A 126 -9.15 -9.18 5.95
N SER A 127 -9.18 -9.94 4.85
CA SER A 127 -8.03 -10.70 4.35
C SER A 127 -6.82 -9.79 4.06
N ILE A 128 -7.05 -8.65 3.38
CA ILE A 128 -5.98 -7.69 3.08
C ILE A 128 -5.43 -7.08 4.36
N VAL A 129 -6.28 -6.62 5.28
CA VAL A 129 -5.84 -6.01 6.54
C VAL A 129 -5.06 -7.02 7.38
N LYS A 130 -5.57 -8.25 7.52
CA LYS A 130 -4.90 -9.33 8.24
C LYS A 130 -3.54 -9.63 7.63
N LYS A 131 -3.47 -9.79 6.30
CA LYS A 131 -2.22 -10.06 5.59
C LYS A 131 -1.21 -8.91 5.74
N CYS A 132 -1.65 -7.66 5.60
CA CYS A 132 -0.78 -6.50 5.82
C CYS A 132 -0.23 -6.48 7.25
N MET A 133 -1.05 -6.78 8.26
CA MET A 133 -0.59 -6.85 9.65
C MET A 133 0.39 -8.00 9.88
N GLU A 134 0.12 -9.18 9.33
CA GLU A 134 1.02 -10.34 9.37
C GLU A 134 2.38 -9.99 8.74
N GLU A 135 2.38 -9.36 7.57
CA GLU A 135 3.60 -8.95 6.86
C GLU A 135 4.43 -7.93 7.66
N ILE A 136 3.78 -6.97 8.31
CA ILE A 136 4.45 -6.00 9.20
C ILE A 136 5.05 -6.71 10.42
N MET A 137 4.29 -7.61 11.06
CA MET A 137 4.78 -8.35 12.23
C MET A 137 5.97 -9.25 11.88
N GLU A 138 5.95 -9.88 10.70
CA GLU A 138 7.06 -10.64 10.14
C GLU A 138 8.28 -9.74 9.87
N GLU A 139 8.08 -8.61 9.19
CA GLU A 139 9.16 -7.72 8.79
C GLU A 139 9.92 -7.18 10.00
N TYR A 140 9.21 -6.72 11.03
CA TYR A 140 9.83 -6.16 12.23
C TYR A 140 10.18 -7.21 13.30
N GLY A 141 10.05 -8.50 12.98
CA GLY A 141 10.50 -9.58 13.85
C GLY A 141 9.69 -9.73 15.14
N PHE A 142 8.42 -9.31 15.13
CA PHE A 142 7.49 -9.46 16.26
C PHE A 142 6.96 -10.89 16.41
N LEU A 143 7.13 -11.74 15.40
CA LEU A 143 6.84 -13.17 15.52
C LEU A 143 7.89 -13.87 16.38
N ASN A 144 7.46 -14.79 17.25
CA ASN A 144 8.38 -15.64 18.00
C ASN A 144 9.17 -16.54 17.05
N SER A 145 10.40 -16.14 16.72
CA SER A 145 11.33 -17.00 16.00
C SER A 145 12.01 -17.92 17.02
N PRO A 146 12.05 -19.25 16.79
CA PRO A 146 12.77 -20.17 17.65
C PRO A 146 14.27 -19.85 17.66
N VAL A 147 14.97 -20.25 18.72
CA VAL A 147 16.44 -20.26 18.72
C VAL A 147 16.89 -21.19 17.60
N ILE A 148 17.72 -20.66 16.70
CA ILE A 148 18.19 -21.40 15.53
C ILE A 148 19.56 -22.02 15.80
N ASP A 149 19.78 -23.21 15.23
CA ASP A 149 21.08 -23.88 15.23
C ASP A 149 22.13 -23.11 14.42
N ASP A 150 23.40 -23.47 14.61
CA ASP A 150 24.53 -22.82 13.95
C ASP A 150 24.53 -23.01 12.43
N GLU A 151 24.02 -24.12 11.94
CA GLU A 151 23.94 -24.40 10.51
C GLU A 151 22.94 -23.46 9.82
N THR A 152 21.78 -23.27 10.44
CA THR A 152 20.74 -22.33 10.03
C THR A 152 21.24 -20.91 10.15
N LEU A 153 21.93 -20.55 11.23
CA LEU A 153 22.53 -19.22 11.40
C LEU A 153 23.52 -18.92 10.27
N LYS A 154 24.38 -19.89 9.92
CA LYS A 154 25.35 -19.77 8.82
C LYS A 154 24.64 -19.59 7.47
N PHE A 155 23.56 -20.34 7.23
CA PHE A 155 22.76 -20.21 6.02
C PHE A 155 22.13 -18.81 5.89
N LEU A 156 21.49 -18.31 6.96
CA LEU A 156 20.90 -16.96 6.96
C LEU A 156 21.96 -15.87 6.80
N LYS A 157 23.14 -16.01 7.41
CA LYS A 157 24.26 -15.08 7.24
C LYS A 157 24.76 -15.04 5.80
N THR A 158 24.81 -16.19 5.15
CA THR A 158 25.19 -16.27 3.73
C THR A 158 24.22 -15.48 2.86
N ILE A 159 22.91 -15.64 3.08
CA ILE A 159 21.88 -14.91 2.34
C ILE A 159 21.96 -13.40 2.63
N SER A 160 22.09 -12.99 3.89
CA SER A 160 22.10 -11.56 4.24
C SER A 160 23.32 -10.79 3.70
N GLN A 161 24.44 -11.49 3.49
CA GLN A 161 25.69 -10.89 3.01
C GLN A 161 25.85 -10.93 1.48
N SER A 162 25.15 -11.82 0.78
CA SER A 162 25.22 -11.94 -0.68
C SER A 162 24.40 -10.87 -1.41
N LYS A 163 24.79 -10.52 -2.63
CA LYS A 163 24.12 -9.47 -3.43
C LYS A 163 22.85 -9.98 -4.10
N ASN A 164 22.84 -11.25 -4.52
CA ASN A 164 21.73 -11.90 -5.19
C ASN A 164 21.65 -13.40 -4.85
N PHE A 165 20.55 -14.03 -5.24
CA PHE A 165 20.26 -15.44 -4.97
C PHE A 165 21.31 -16.39 -5.57
N GLU A 166 21.82 -16.07 -6.76
CA GLU A 166 22.84 -16.86 -7.44
C GLU A 166 24.18 -16.85 -6.67
N GLU A 167 24.61 -15.68 -6.18
CA GLU A 167 25.79 -15.53 -5.34
C GLU A 167 25.64 -16.29 -4.02
N ALA A 168 24.47 -16.19 -3.38
CA ALA A 168 24.17 -16.96 -2.17
C ALA A 168 24.34 -18.47 -2.43
N SER A 169 23.77 -18.96 -3.54
CA SER A 169 23.81 -20.37 -3.96
C SER A 169 25.24 -20.85 -4.15
N LYS A 170 26.06 -20.04 -4.84
CA LYS A 170 27.49 -20.32 -5.05
C LYS A 170 28.28 -20.36 -3.75
N ILE A 171 28.08 -19.41 -2.83
CA ILE A 171 28.79 -19.36 -1.55
C ILE A 171 28.44 -20.59 -0.70
N PHE A 172 27.16 -20.95 -0.65
CA PHE A 172 26.69 -22.09 0.13
C PHE A 172 26.90 -23.45 -0.56
N LYS A 173 27.37 -23.44 -1.83
CA LYS A 173 27.61 -24.62 -2.67
C LYS A 173 26.35 -25.46 -2.89
N LEU A 174 25.21 -24.81 -3.08
CA LEU A 174 23.94 -25.43 -3.45
C LEU A 174 23.54 -24.95 -4.84
N ASN A 175 22.79 -25.78 -5.56
CA ASN A 175 22.06 -25.29 -6.72
C ASN A 175 20.84 -24.46 -6.27
N GLU A 176 20.24 -23.73 -7.21
CA GLU A 176 19.12 -22.83 -6.91
C GLU A 176 17.88 -23.59 -6.37
N GLU A 177 17.65 -24.81 -6.86
CA GLU A 177 16.52 -25.64 -6.42
C GLU A 177 16.69 -26.11 -4.97
N GLU A 178 17.89 -26.56 -4.60
CA GLU A 178 18.25 -26.94 -3.24
C GLU A 178 18.18 -25.77 -2.27
N MET A 179 18.67 -24.60 -2.70
CA MET A 179 18.57 -23.38 -1.91
C MET A 179 17.09 -22.99 -1.70
N GLY A 180 16.26 -23.08 -2.74
CA GLY A 180 14.82 -22.88 -2.66
C GLY A 180 14.13 -23.86 -1.71
N LYS A 181 14.46 -25.16 -1.77
CA LYS A 181 13.94 -26.19 -0.86
C LYS A 181 14.30 -25.86 0.59
N ARG A 182 15.54 -25.47 0.86
CA ARG A 182 16.00 -25.13 2.21
C ARG A 182 15.30 -23.89 2.77
N ILE A 183 15.08 -22.86 1.94
CA ILE A 183 14.25 -21.71 2.33
C ILE A 183 12.82 -22.15 2.66
N ALA A 184 12.21 -22.99 1.83
CA ALA A 184 10.86 -23.49 2.06
C ALA A 184 10.75 -24.32 3.36
N GLU A 185 11.77 -25.11 3.70
CA GLU A 185 11.83 -25.84 4.98
C GLU A 185 11.90 -24.88 6.18
N LEU A 186 12.71 -23.83 6.10
CA LEU A 186 12.78 -22.80 7.15
C LEU A 186 11.45 -22.04 7.28
N SER A 187 10.75 -21.79 6.18
CA SER A 187 9.39 -21.23 6.21
C SER A 187 8.38 -22.18 6.87
N LYS A 188 8.47 -23.49 6.60
CA LYS A 188 7.62 -24.50 7.27
C LYS A 188 7.88 -24.58 8.78
N LYS A 189 9.15 -24.42 9.20
CA LYS A 189 9.56 -24.37 10.61
C LYS A 189 9.17 -23.06 11.31
N GLY A 190 8.62 -22.08 10.59
CA GLY A 190 8.26 -20.78 11.14
C GLY A 190 9.46 -19.87 11.43
N ILE A 191 10.64 -20.19 10.87
CA ILE A 191 11.84 -19.35 10.98
C ILE A 191 11.75 -18.20 9.98
N LEU A 192 11.37 -18.50 8.73
CA LEU A 192 11.13 -17.51 7.67
C LEU A 192 9.63 -17.33 7.41
N PRO A 193 9.22 -16.20 6.80
CA PRO A 193 7.85 -16.02 6.31
C PRO A 193 7.38 -17.15 5.38
N LYS A 194 6.08 -17.48 5.43
CA LYS A 194 5.48 -18.51 4.56
C LYS A 194 5.14 -17.99 3.16
N ARG A 195 5.15 -16.68 2.96
CA ARG A 195 4.89 -16.03 1.68
C ARG A 195 6.14 -16.00 0.81
N SER A 196 5.94 -15.86 -0.50
CA SER A 196 7.03 -15.59 -1.44
C SER A 196 7.65 -14.23 -1.13
N LEU A 197 8.98 -14.20 -1.05
CA LEU A 197 9.74 -12.99 -0.77
C LEU A 197 10.59 -12.62 -1.99
N SER A 198 10.71 -11.31 -2.26
CA SER A 198 11.83 -10.89 -3.10
C SER A 198 13.13 -11.22 -2.39
N TYR A 199 14.23 -11.35 -3.13
CA TYR A 199 15.52 -11.60 -2.49
C TYR A 199 15.92 -10.48 -1.53
N SER A 200 15.52 -9.23 -1.80
CA SER A 200 15.77 -8.10 -0.89
C SER A 200 14.99 -8.22 0.44
N ASP A 201 13.75 -8.71 0.37
CA ASP A 201 12.92 -8.92 1.56
C ASP A 201 13.47 -10.09 2.37
N LEU A 202 13.86 -11.17 1.69
CA LEU A 202 14.51 -12.32 2.31
C LEU A 202 15.77 -11.91 3.07
N LYS A 203 16.63 -11.05 2.48
CA LYS A 203 17.80 -10.51 3.17
C LYS A 203 17.43 -9.77 4.45
N ARG A 204 16.41 -8.90 4.39
CA ARG A 204 15.93 -8.13 5.54
C ARG A 204 15.44 -9.04 6.66
N CYS A 205 14.62 -10.04 6.31
CA CYS A 205 14.18 -11.07 7.26
C CYS A 205 15.36 -11.79 7.91
N CYS A 206 16.36 -12.21 7.11
CA CYS A 206 17.55 -12.87 7.62
C CYS A 206 18.29 -11.99 8.64
N VAL A 207 18.51 -10.70 8.33
CA VAL A 207 19.18 -9.76 9.24
C VAL A 207 18.44 -9.65 10.58
N ASN A 208 17.11 -9.55 10.55
CA ASN A 208 16.31 -9.43 11.77
C ASN A 208 16.36 -10.70 12.62
N ILE A 209 16.27 -11.87 11.98
CA ILE A 209 16.36 -13.17 12.67
C ILE A 209 17.75 -13.38 13.30
N ILE A 210 18.81 -13.05 12.56
CA ILE A 210 20.19 -13.13 13.05
C ILE A 210 20.36 -12.23 14.27
N SER A 211 19.95 -10.96 14.16
CA SER A 211 20.10 -9.97 15.24
C SER A 211 19.39 -10.43 16.51
N ARG A 212 18.17 -10.97 16.38
CA ARG A 212 17.41 -11.49 17.52
C ARG A 212 18.05 -12.73 18.15
N ASN A 213 18.56 -13.66 17.34
CA ASN A 213 19.27 -14.83 17.85
C ASN A 213 20.59 -14.47 18.55
N GLU A 214 21.31 -13.46 18.05
CA GLU A 214 22.51 -12.96 18.71
C GLU A 214 22.19 -12.31 20.07
N ILE A 215 21.05 -11.61 20.18
CA ILE A 215 20.56 -11.09 21.47
C ILE A 215 20.24 -12.25 22.41
N TYR A 216 19.46 -13.25 21.98
CA TYR A 216 19.12 -14.41 22.82
C TYR A 216 20.37 -15.14 23.34
N ARG A 217 21.33 -15.47 22.47
CA ARG A 217 22.57 -16.14 22.86
C ARG A 217 23.42 -15.31 23.83
N ARG A 218 23.37 -13.97 23.73
CA ARG A 218 24.06 -13.08 24.69
C ARG A 218 23.37 -13.08 26.05
N ILE A 219 22.04 -13.08 26.07
CA ILE A 219 21.25 -13.17 27.30
C ILE A 219 21.53 -14.51 28.01
N GLU A 220 21.50 -15.62 27.27
CA GLU A 220 21.79 -16.96 27.80
C GLU A 220 23.18 -17.02 28.45
N LYS A 221 24.21 -16.49 27.79
CA LYS A 221 25.57 -16.40 28.37
C LYS A 221 25.63 -15.54 29.63
N ILE A 222 24.86 -14.46 29.68
CA ILE A 222 24.76 -13.61 30.87
C ILE A 222 24.12 -14.40 32.01
N GLU A 223 23.05 -15.15 31.74
CA GLU A 223 22.38 -16.00 32.73
C GLU A 223 23.32 -17.09 33.27
N GLU A 224 24.06 -17.78 32.40
CA GLU A 224 25.07 -18.78 32.79
C GLU A 224 26.14 -18.17 33.70
N THR A 225 26.70 -17.02 33.29
CA THR A 225 27.75 -16.32 34.06
C THR A 225 27.23 -15.87 35.43
N LEU A 226 25.98 -15.39 35.49
CA LEU A 226 25.36 -14.96 36.75
C LEU A 226 25.15 -16.14 37.71
N GLU A 227 24.76 -17.31 37.19
CA GLU A 227 24.60 -18.50 38.03
C GLU A 227 25.95 -19.03 38.53
N GLU A 228 27.00 -18.99 37.71
CA GLU A 228 28.38 -19.30 38.16
C GLU A 228 28.84 -18.39 39.30
N ILE A 229 28.66 -17.06 39.15
CA ILE A 229 29.00 -16.08 40.19
C ILE A 229 28.23 -16.36 41.48
N LYS A 230 26.93 -16.63 41.38
CA LYS A 230 26.06 -16.94 42.52
C LYS A 230 26.47 -18.23 43.23
N ASN A 231 26.92 -19.24 42.48
CA ASN A 231 27.44 -20.48 43.05
C ASN A 231 28.76 -20.27 43.78
N ILE A 232 29.65 -19.43 43.26
CA ILE A 232 30.90 -19.05 43.94
C ILE A 232 30.58 -18.33 45.26
N LEU A 233 29.64 -17.37 45.24
CA LEU A 233 29.25 -16.61 46.44
C LEU A 233 28.55 -17.44 47.52
N LYS A 234 27.89 -18.55 47.15
CA LYS A 234 27.26 -19.48 48.12
C LYS A 234 28.24 -20.43 48.80
N ASN A 235 29.41 -20.63 48.19
CA ASN A 235 30.44 -21.56 48.66
C ASN A 235 31.58 -20.84 49.43
N GLN A 236 31.42 -19.54 49.70
CA GLN A 236 32.23 -18.73 50.62
C GLN A 236 31.49 -18.55 51.95
#